data_AF-A0A940LD07-F1
#
_entry.id   AF-A0A940LD07-F1
#
_cell.length_a   1.000
_cell.length_b   1.000
_cell.length_c   1.000
_cell.angle_alpha   90.00
_cell.angle_beta   90.00
_cell.angle_gamma   90.00
#
_symmetry.space_group_name_H-M   'P 1'
#
loop_
_entity.id
_entity.type
_entity.pdbx_description
1 polymer ?
#
loop_
_entity_poly.entity_id
_entity_poly.type
_entity_poly.pdbx_seq_one_letter_code
_entity_poly.pdbx_strand_id
1 'polypeptide(L)'
;RKYGLLRWEDGKDHTLPQDFADMLGWKELASKVDSVYTQLPEDEYTFVLCDNYGQAGAINYYAKNKNIKAVTFSADYINWFNLGPKIENVIRVKVFEESKEELGLSSPFFNASSVAGSITNPLAREYKTTIFVFRKAKTDINQKLKIELEEERNEQ
;
A
#
# COMPACT_ATOMS: atom_id res chain seq x y z
N ARG A 1 26.57 -5.00 27.93
CA ARG A 1 25.88 -4.83 26.62
C ARG A 1 24.72 -3.88 26.85
N LYS A 2 24.80 -2.67 26.26
CA LYS A 2 24.02 -1.47 26.60
C LYS A 2 22.66 -1.49 25.89
N TYR A 3 21.57 -1.57 26.66
CA TYR A 3 20.16 -1.23 26.36
C TYR A 3 19.34 -1.92 25.25
N GLY A 4 19.86 -2.86 24.45
CA GLY A 4 18.99 -3.61 23.50
C GLY A 4 18.27 -2.72 22.46
N LEU A 5 18.73 -1.48 22.27
CA LEU A 5 18.12 -0.44 21.42
C LEU A 5 18.05 -0.81 19.93
N LEU A 6 18.79 -1.84 19.52
CA LEU A 6 18.84 -2.32 18.14
C LEU A 6 17.98 -3.57 17.92
N ARG A 7 17.39 -4.12 18.98
CA ARG A 7 16.53 -5.29 18.89
C ARG A 7 15.10 -4.83 18.64
N TRP A 8 14.59 -5.11 17.45
CA TRP A 8 13.24 -4.73 17.03
C TRP A 8 12.20 -5.69 17.64
N GLU A 9 10.93 -5.35 17.49
CA GLU A 9 9.77 -6.15 17.93
C GLU A 9 9.72 -7.54 17.27
N ASP A 10 10.37 -7.70 16.10
CA ASP A 10 10.57 -8.99 15.44
C ASP A 10 11.59 -9.90 16.15
N GLY A 11 12.19 -9.42 17.23
CA GLY A 11 13.18 -10.13 18.03
C GLY A 11 14.57 -10.23 17.37
N LYS A 12 14.84 -9.46 16.32
CA LYS A 12 16.13 -9.46 15.60
C LYS A 12 16.89 -8.17 15.86
N ASP A 13 18.22 -8.24 15.77
CA ASP A 13 19.09 -7.07 15.86
C ASP A 13 19.24 -6.43 14.47
N HIS A 14 19.11 -5.10 14.41
CA HIS A 14 19.18 -4.30 13.19
C HIS A 14 20.23 -3.19 13.28
N THR A 15 20.48 -2.51 12.17
CA THR A 15 21.52 -1.46 12.07
C THR A 15 21.07 -0.10 12.62
N LEU A 16 19.76 0.08 12.80
CA LEU A 16 19.12 1.31 13.26
C LEU A 16 18.00 0.94 14.26
N PRO A 17 17.77 1.70 15.35
CA PRO A 17 16.62 1.46 16.21
C PRO A 17 15.31 1.58 15.44
N GLN A 18 14.31 0.79 15.83
CA GLN A 18 13.06 0.65 15.09
C GLN A 18 12.34 1.98 14.90
N ASP A 19 12.23 2.80 15.95
CA ASP A 19 11.60 4.12 15.90
C ASP A 19 12.22 5.02 14.81
N PHE A 20 13.54 4.95 14.61
CA PHE A 20 14.21 5.72 13.56
C PHE A 20 13.98 5.12 12.18
N ALA A 21 13.96 3.78 12.06
CA ALA A 21 13.70 3.10 10.79
C ALA A 21 12.25 3.28 10.31
N ASP A 22 11.30 3.38 11.24
CA ASP A 22 9.88 3.66 10.99
C ASP A 22 9.66 5.06 10.40
N MET A 23 10.47 6.05 10.77
CA MET A 23 10.36 7.42 10.24
C MET A 23 10.91 7.58 8.82
N LEU A 24 11.56 6.55 8.25
CA LEU A 24 12.22 6.60 6.96
C LEU A 24 11.37 5.98 5.84
N GLY A 25 11.53 6.47 4.61
CA GLY A 25 10.88 5.90 3.42
C GLY A 25 9.43 6.36 3.18
N TRP A 26 8.71 6.87 4.18
CA TRP A 26 7.32 7.31 4.03
C TRP A 26 7.10 8.40 2.98
N LYS A 27 7.94 9.45 3.00
CA LYS A 27 7.87 10.53 2.01
C LYS A 27 8.25 10.05 0.60
N GLU A 28 9.18 9.09 0.52
CA GLU A 28 9.57 8.46 -0.75
C GLU A 28 8.40 7.64 -1.33
N LEU A 29 7.78 6.79 -0.51
CA LEU A 29 6.60 6.00 -0.87
C LEU A 29 5.48 6.90 -1.38
N ALA A 30 5.09 7.91 -0.59
CA ALA A 30 4.02 8.83 -0.94
C ALA A 30 4.32 9.57 -2.26
N SER A 31 5.55 10.05 -2.45
CA SER A 31 5.94 10.72 -3.69
C SER A 31 5.88 9.80 -4.91
N LYS A 32 6.22 8.51 -4.75
CA LYS A 32 6.14 7.52 -5.84
C LYS A 32 4.70 7.17 -6.16
N VAL A 33 3.86 6.93 -5.15
CA VAL A 33 2.43 6.66 -5.35
C VAL A 33 1.74 7.86 -6.00
N ASP A 34 2.04 9.09 -5.57
CA ASP A 34 1.49 10.32 -6.15
C ASP A 34 1.86 10.46 -7.63
N SER A 35 3.14 10.24 -7.96
CA SER A 35 3.61 10.24 -9.36
C SER A 35 2.90 9.20 -10.22
N VAL A 36 2.69 8.00 -9.69
CA VAL A 36 2.00 6.92 -10.38
C VAL A 36 0.52 7.23 -10.59
N TYR A 37 -0.16 7.71 -9.54
CA TYR A 37 -1.57 8.07 -9.57
C TYR A 37 -1.83 9.16 -10.61
N THR A 38 -0.97 10.18 -10.66
CA THR A 38 -1.08 11.31 -11.60
C THR A 38 -0.89 10.90 -13.07
N GLN A 39 -0.30 9.73 -13.34
CA GLN A 39 -0.15 9.19 -14.69
C GLN A 39 -1.35 8.37 -15.16
N LEU A 40 -2.32 8.11 -14.28
CA LEU A 40 -3.56 7.40 -14.62
C LEU A 40 -4.63 8.38 -15.11
N PRO A 41 -5.58 7.93 -15.94
CA PRO A 41 -6.65 8.80 -16.44
C PRO A 41 -7.50 9.36 -15.30
N GLU A 42 -7.75 10.67 -15.31
CA GLU A 42 -8.49 11.37 -14.24
C GLU A 42 -10.00 11.05 -14.24
N ASP A 43 -10.55 10.61 -15.38
CA ASP A 43 -11.94 10.17 -15.53
C ASP A 43 -12.18 8.75 -15.02
N GLU A 44 -11.11 8.04 -14.65
CA GLU A 44 -11.16 6.68 -14.12
C GLU A 44 -10.88 6.67 -12.61
N TYR A 45 -11.79 6.07 -11.84
CA TYR A 45 -11.56 5.94 -10.41
C TYR A 45 -10.42 4.95 -10.13
N THR A 46 -9.37 5.48 -9.50
CA THR A 46 -8.21 4.72 -9.05
C THR A 46 -8.28 4.49 -7.55
N PHE A 47 -8.33 3.23 -7.16
CA PHE A 47 -8.33 2.79 -5.76
C PHE A 47 -6.90 2.54 -5.27
N VAL A 48 -6.55 2.99 -4.05
CA VAL A 48 -5.20 2.81 -3.48
C VAL A 48 -5.28 1.98 -2.21
N LEU A 49 -4.74 0.76 -2.26
CA LEU A 49 -4.83 -0.21 -1.16
C LEU A 49 -3.43 -0.61 -0.67
N CYS A 50 -3.20 -0.43 0.62
CA CYS A 50 -1.94 -0.69 1.31
C CYS A 50 -2.06 -1.88 2.27
N ASP A 51 -0.94 -2.56 2.51
CA ASP A 51 -0.89 -3.69 3.45
C ASP A 51 -0.98 -3.25 4.91
N ASN A 52 -0.53 -2.03 5.24
CA ASN A 52 -0.58 -1.54 6.62
C ASN A 52 -0.97 -0.06 6.73
N TYR A 53 -1.34 0.35 7.95
CA TYR A 53 -1.80 1.70 8.25
C TYR A 53 -0.69 2.76 8.16
N GLY A 54 0.57 2.37 8.35
CA GLY A 54 1.73 3.25 8.20
C GLY A 54 1.91 3.70 6.76
N GLN A 55 1.80 2.77 5.81
CA GLN A 55 1.83 3.05 4.37
C GLN A 55 0.65 3.94 3.95
N ALA A 56 -0.58 3.57 4.34
CA ALA A 56 -1.77 4.35 4.02
C ALA A 56 -1.69 5.78 4.60
N GLY A 57 -1.30 5.89 5.87
CA GLY A 57 -1.09 7.16 6.56
C GLY A 57 -0.01 8.02 5.90
N ALA A 58 1.14 7.43 5.54
CA ALA A 58 2.21 8.11 4.86
C ALA A 58 1.76 8.71 3.52
N ILE A 59 1.03 7.94 2.71
CA ILE A 59 0.50 8.39 1.42
C ILE A 59 -0.50 9.54 1.65
N ASN A 60 -1.48 9.35 2.53
CA ASN A 60 -2.51 10.35 2.80
C ASN A 60 -1.94 11.66 3.36
N TYR A 61 -0.85 11.59 4.12
CA TYR A 61 -0.19 12.76 4.71
C TYR A 61 0.72 13.48 3.72
N TYR A 62 1.65 12.75 3.07
CA TYR A 62 2.72 13.35 2.27
C TYR A 62 2.38 13.57 0.80
N ALA A 63 1.38 12.88 0.24
CA ALA A 63 0.99 13.09 -1.15
C ALA A 63 0.55 14.54 -1.39
N LYS A 64 0.98 15.12 -2.51
CA LYS A 64 0.58 16.45 -2.96
C LYS A 64 -0.82 16.39 -3.55
N ASN A 65 -1.12 15.36 -4.35
CA ASN A 65 -2.45 15.14 -4.89
C ASN A 65 -3.44 14.76 -3.78
N LYS A 66 -4.36 15.67 -3.45
CA LYS A 66 -5.34 15.51 -2.35
C LYS A 66 -6.55 14.64 -2.71
N ASN A 67 -6.66 14.24 -3.98
CA ASN A 67 -7.66 13.28 -4.43
C ASN A 67 -7.26 11.84 -4.07
N ILE A 68 -5.98 11.60 -3.77
CA ILE A 68 -5.52 10.29 -3.31
C ILE A 68 -6.09 10.02 -1.92
N LYS A 69 -6.77 8.87 -1.80
CA LYS A 69 -7.24 8.29 -0.54
C LYS A 69 -6.73 6.86 -0.48
N ALA A 70 -5.62 6.67 0.23
CA ALA A 70 -5.07 5.35 0.50
C ALA A 70 -5.79 4.73 1.70
N VAL A 71 -6.15 3.46 1.57
CA VAL A 71 -6.79 2.67 2.64
C VAL A 71 -6.04 1.36 2.85
N THR A 72 -6.36 0.69 3.96
CA THR A 72 -5.86 -0.62 4.33
C THR A 72 -6.95 -1.34 5.13
N PHE A 73 -6.94 -2.68 5.12
CA PHE A 73 -7.84 -3.47 5.96
C PHE A 73 -7.49 -3.37 7.46
N SER A 74 -6.29 -2.89 7.80
CA SER A 74 -5.86 -2.77 9.19
C SER A 74 -6.50 -1.59 9.93
N ALA A 75 -6.81 -1.81 11.21
CA ALA A 75 -7.30 -0.78 12.14
C ALA A 75 -8.56 -0.04 11.62
N ASP A 76 -8.75 1.22 12.02
CA ASP A 76 -9.95 2.00 11.70
C ASP A 76 -10.12 2.31 10.20
N TYR A 77 -9.08 2.11 9.37
CA TYR A 77 -9.13 2.35 7.93
C TYR A 77 -10.19 1.51 7.21
N ILE A 78 -10.55 0.35 7.76
CA ILE A 78 -11.61 -0.51 7.23
C ILE A 78 -12.95 0.23 7.06
N ASN A 79 -13.17 1.28 7.87
CA ASN A 79 -14.38 2.08 7.85
C ASN A 79 -14.34 3.23 6.83
N TRP A 80 -13.22 3.43 6.13
CA TRP A 80 -13.01 4.54 5.20
C TRP A 80 -12.93 4.12 3.73
N PHE A 81 -13.25 2.85 3.43
CA PHE A 81 -13.32 2.37 2.05
C PHE A 81 -14.45 3.06 1.28
N ASN A 82 -14.11 3.73 0.18
CA ASN A 82 -15.09 4.28 -0.76
C ASN A 82 -15.24 3.34 -1.96
N LEU A 83 -16.24 2.47 -1.90
CA LEU A 83 -16.60 1.50 -2.95
C LEU A 83 -17.87 1.89 -3.72
N GLY A 84 -18.26 3.18 -3.69
CA GLY A 84 -19.39 3.70 -4.46
C GLY A 84 -19.09 3.82 -5.96
N PRO A 85 -18.03 4.54 -6.38
CA PRO A 85 -17.62 4.62 -7.78
C PRO A 85 -17.05 3.30 -8.28
N LYS A 86 -17.28 2.98 -9.56
CA LYS A 86 -16.68 1.80 -10.20
C LYS A 86 -15.16 1.93 -10.23
N ILE A 87 -14.45 0.97 -9.65
CA ILE A 87 -12.99 0.93 -9.62
C ILE A 87 -12.48 0.43 -10.97
N GLU A 88 -11.81 1.31 -11.70
CA GLU A 88 -11.19 0.98 -12.99
C GLU A 88 -9.72 0.59 -12.83
N ASN A 89 -9.01 1.26 -11.91
CA ASN A 89 -7.60 1.07 -11.67
C ASN A 89 -7.33 0.82 -10.18
N VAL A 90 -6.31 0.03 -9.87
CA VAL A 90 -5.86 -0.20 -8.50
C VAL A 90 -4.36 0.03 -8.40
N ILE A 91 -3.95 0.82 -7.41
CA ILE A 91 -2.57 0.88 -6.93
C ILE A 91 -2.50 0.03 -5.66
N ARG A 92 -1.66 -1.02 -5.70
CA ARG A 92 -1.39 -1.88 -4.53
C ARG A 92 -0.02 -1.54 -3.96
N VAL A 93 0.06 -1.37 -2.65
CA VAL A 93 1.31 -1.18 -1.92
C VAL A 93 1.52 -2.40 -1.04
N LYS A 94 2.53 -3.21 -1.37
CA LYS A 94 2.84 -4.46 -0.68
C LYS A 94 4.15 -4.38 0.09
N VAL A 95 4.19 -4.94 1.30
CA VAL A 95 5.46 -5.21 1.99
C VAL A 95 6.34 -6.16 1.17
N PHE A 96 7.65 -6.10 1.38
CA PHE A 96 8.61 -6.81 0.52
C PHE A 96 8.37 -8.32 0.48
N GLU A 97 8.09 -8.93 1.64
CA GLU A 97 7.89 -10.36 1.80
C GLU A 97 6.71 -10.89 0.97
N GLU A 98 5.64 -10.10 0.87
CA GLU A 98 4.39 -10.45 0.19
C GLU A 98 4.34 -9.96 -1.26
N SER A 99 5.35 -9.21 -1.70
CA SER A 99 5.36 -8.58 -3.04
C SER A 99 5.50 -9.58 -4.20
N LYS A 100 6.09 -10.76 -3.95
CA LYS A 100 6.48 -11.69 -5.03
C LYS A 100 5.29 -12.27 -5.81
N GLU A 101 4.18 -12.51 -5.13
CA GLU A 101 3.02 -13.20 -5.70
C GLU A 101 1.94 -12.23 -6.19
N GLU A 102 2.02 -10.94 -5.81
CA GLU A 102 0.98 -9.93 -6.08
C GLU A 102 0.62 -9.81 -7.57
N LEU A 103 1.61 -9.82 -8.47
CA LEU A 103 1.32 -9.81 -9.90
C LEU A 103 0.55 -11.05 -10.34
N GLY A 104 0.90 -12.23 -9.84
CA GLY A 104 0.20 -13.48 -10.18
C GLY A 104 -1.24 -13.50 -9.67
N LEU A 105 -1.45 -13.00 -8.44
CA LEU A 105 -2.76 -12.97 -7.78
C LEU A 105 -3.71 -11.95 -8.42
N SER A 106 -3.24 -10.73 -8.63
CA SER A 106 -4.11 -9.62 -9.03
C SER A 106 -4.22 -9.44 -10.54
N SER A 107 -3.18 -9.75 -11.33
CA SER A 107 -3.20 -9.49 -12.79
C SER A 107 -4.34 -10.12 -13.58
N PRO A 108 -4.85 -11.33 -13.25
CA PRO A 108 -5.97 -11.92 -13.97
C PRO A 108 -7.22 -11.02 -14.02
N PHE A 109 -7.39 -10.11 -13.05
CA PHE A 109 -8.53 -9.22 -12.93
C PHE A 109 -8.42 -7.92 -13.73
N PHE A 110 -7.29 -7.67 -14.42
CA PHE A 110 -7.02 -6.39 -15.09
C PHE A 110 -6.45 -6.58 -16.49
N ASN A 111 -6.62 -5.60 -17.38
CA ASN A 111 -6.04 -5.66 -18.74
C ASN A 111 -4.54 -5.37 -18.77
N ALA A 112 -4.04 -4.56 -17.83
CA ALA A 112 -2.60 -4.28 -17.72
C ALA A 112 -2.17 -4.26 -16.25
N SER A 113 -0.98 -4.82 -16.00
CA SER A 113 -0.39 -4.94 -14.66
C SER A 113 1.10 -4.67 -14.73
N SER A 114 1.65 -3.96 -13.75
CA SER A 114 3.08 -3.66 -13.70
C SER A 114 3.57 -3.32 -12.30
N VAL A 115 4.88 -3.48 -12.06
CA VAL A 115 5.56 -2.87 -10.92
C VAL A 115 5.92 -1.44 -11.29
N ALA A 116 5.52 -0.48 -10.47
CA ALA A 116 5.77 0.94 -10.71
C ALA A 116 6.93 1.51 -9.86
N GLY A 117 7.34 0.81 -8.81
CA GLY A 117 8.51 1.17 -8.02
C GLY A 117 8.54 0.48 -6.66
N SER A 118 9.54 0.80 -5.86
CA SER A 118 9.66 0.33 -4.48
C SER A 118 10.42 1.34 -3.62
N ILE A 119 10.31 1.24 -2.29
CA ILE A 119 11.14 2.02 -1.37
C ILE A 119 12.60 1.58 -1.50
N THR A 120 13.50 2.54 -1.68
CA THR A 120 14.91 2.29 -1.99
C THR A 120 15.85 2.63 -0.84
N ASN A 121 15.38 3.33 0.20
CA ASN A 121 16.19 3.60 1.38
C ASN A 121 16.44 2.32 2.20
N PRO A 122 17.68 1.80 2.26
CA PRO A 122 17.98 0.55 2.96
C PRO A 122 17.88 0.65 4.48
N LEU A 123 17.78 1.87 5.02
CA LEU A 123 17.60 2.12 6.46
C LEU A 123 16.12 2.21 6.85
N ALA A 124 15.21 2.25 5.88
CA ALA A 124 13.79 2.23 6.17
C ALA A 124 13.34 0.83 6.59
N ARG A 125 12.47 0.73 7.60
CA ARG A 125 11.82 -0.54 7.95
C ARG A 125 11.05 -1.11 6.76
N GLU A 126 10.40 -0.24 6.01
CA GLU A 126 9.64 -0.54 4.79
C GLU A 126 10.55 -0.69 3.54
N TYR A 127 11.85 -0.98 3.71
CA TYR A 127 12.76 -1.15 2.58
C TYR A 127 12.22 -2.23 1.62
N LYS A 128 12.18 -1.91 0.32
CA LYS A 128 11.61 -2.71 -0.76
C LYS A 128 10.09 -2.91 -0.74
N THR A 129 9.34 -2.22 0.12
CA THR A 129 7.89 -2.08 -0.06
C THR A 129 7.60 -1.63 -1.49
N THR A 130 6.78 -2.41 -2.20
CA THR A 130 6.65 -2.36 -3.66
C THR A 130 5.27 -1.83 -4.06
N ILE A 131 5.25 -0.97 -5.08
CA ILE A 131 4.07 -0.34 -5.65
C ILE A 131 3.74 -1.07 -6.95
N PHE A 132 2.53 -1.63 -7.02
CA PHE A 132 1.98 -2.26 -8.21
C PHE A 132 0.86 -1.42 -8.77
N VAL A 133 0.70 -1.47 -10.09
CA VAL A 133 -0.35 -0.75 -10.81
C VAL A 133 -1.10 -1.73 -11.68
N PHE A 134 -2.40 -1.77 -11.47
CA PHE A 134 -3.36 -2.59 -12.17
C PHE A 134 -4.37 -1.68 -12.86
N ARG A 135 -4.55 -1.84 -14.17
CA ARG A 135 -5.35 -0.93 -14.99
C ARG A 135 -6.45 -1.66 -15.73
N LYS A 136 -7.59 -0.97 -15.88
CA LYS A 136 -8.76 -1.43 -16.62
C LYS A 136 -9.25 -2.78 -16.11
N ALA A 137 -9.97 -2.73 -14.99
CA ALA A 137 -10.60 -3.89 -14.39
C ALA A 137 -11.44 -4.67 -15.40
N LYS A 138 -11.21 -5.99 -15.47
CA LYS A 138 -11.99 -6.96 -16.25
C LYS A 138 -13.20 -7.49 -15.50
N THR A 139 -13.22 -7.30 -14.19
CA THR A 139 -14.23 -7.83 -13.26
C THR A 139 -14.68 -6.74 -12.30
N ASP A 140 -15.70 -7.03 -11.49
CA ASP A 140 -16.19 -6.11 -10.46
C ASP A 140 -15.26 -6.13 -9.24
N ILE A 141 -14.29 -5.21 -9.24
CA ILE A 141 -13.35 -5.03 -8.12
C ILE A 141 -14.06 -4.51 -6.87
N ASN A 142 -15.13 -3.71 -7.02
CA ASN A 142 -15.91 -3.23 -5.89
C ASN A 142 -16.53 -4.40 -5.14
N GLN A 143 -17.12 -5.37 -5.85
CA GLN A 143 -17.71 -6.55 -5.22
C GLN A 143 -16.66 -7.41 -4.51
N LYS A 144 -15.49 -7.61 -5.12
CA LYS A 144 -14.38 -8.36 -4.49
C LYS A 144 -13.94 -7.72 -3.18
N LEU A 145 -13.68 -6.41 -3.19
CA LEU A 145 -13.28 -5.68 -1.99
C LEU A 145 -14.38 -5.66 -0.92
N LYS A 146 -15.66 -5.66 -1.30
CA LYS A 146 -16.76 -5.77 -0.33
C LYS A 146 -16.74 -7.12 0.40
N ILE A 147 -16.51 -8.22 -0.31
CA ILE A 147 -16.41 -9.55 0.29
C ILE A 147 -15.21 -9.60 1.24
N GLU A 148 -14.03 -9.14 0.78
CA GLU A 148 -12.83 -9.08 1.63
C GLU A 148 -13.04 -8.20 2.87
N LEU A 149 -13.71 -7.05 2.74
CA LEU A 149 -14.08 -6.20 3.88
C LEU A 149 -15.01 -6.90 4.89
N GLU A 150 -15.94 -7.70 4.42
CA GLU A 150 -16.86 -8.45 5.29
C GLU A 150 -16.14 -9.57 6.02
N GLU A 151 -15.22 -10.26 5.35
CA GLU A 151 -14.36 -11.29 5.95
C GLU A 151 -13.49 -10.69 7.07
N GLU A 152 -12.75 -9.62 6.78
CA GLU A 152 -11.88 -8.94 7.75
C GLU A 152 -12.65 -8.38 8.96
N ARG A 153 -13.89 -7.93 8.77
CA ARG A 153 -14.75 -7.47 9.87
C ARG A 153 -15.23 -8.58 10.78
N ASN A 154 -15.39 -9.79 10.26
CA ASN A 154 -15.84 -10.94 11.04
C ASN A 154 -14.69 -11.60 11.83
N GLU A 155 -13.44 -11.33 11.45
CA GLU A 155 -12.25 -11.84 12.12
C GLU A 155 -11.75 -10.95 13.27
N GLN A 156 -12.27 -9.72 13.40
CA GLN A 156 -11.99 -8.77 14.50
C GLN A 156 -12.92 -8.97 15.69
#